data_AF-A0A7C8B567-F1
#
_entry.id   AF-A0A7C8B567-F1
#
_cell.length_a   1.000
_cell.length_b   1.000
_cell.length_c   1.000
_cell.angle_alpha   90.00
_cell.angle_beta   90.00
_cell.angle_gamma   90.00
#
_symmetry.space_group_name_H-M   'P 1'
#
loop_
_entity.id
_entity.type
_entity.pdbx_description
1 polymer ?
#
loop_
_entity_poly.entity_id
_entity_poly.type
_entity_poly.pdbx_seq_one_letter_code
_entity_poly.pdbx_strand_id
1 'polypeptide(L)'
;KLILLPDPPSFSRVLRGESSIPQLEMGYPALLNWKDSLEQQLDGLHLCGFGWEGIGMNDMMKTAKAVADRILRRVEGERQKPEVRPVYF
;
A
#
# COMPACT_ATOMS: atom_id res chain seq x y z
N LYS A 1 -6.52 -32.02 7.81
CA LYS A 1 -5.44 -33.01 7.98
C LYS A 1 -4.12 -32.24 7.92
N LEU A 2 -3.29 -32.29 8.96
CA LEU A 2 -2.02 -31.56 8.98
C LEU A 2 -0.98 -32.26 8.11
N ILE A 3 -0.02 -31.50 7.59
CA ILE A 3 1.16 -32.03 6.91
C ILE A 3 2.09 -32.58 7.98
N LEU A 4 2.53 -33.85 7.83
CA LEU A 4 3.59 -34.43 8.65
C LEU A 4 4.93 -33.87 8.18
N LEU A 5 5.63 -33.16 9.06
CA LEU A 5 6.97 -32.63 8.83
C LEU A 5 8.00 -33.41 9.65
N PRO A 6 9.22 -33.64 9.13
CA PRO A 6 10.29 -34.28 9.87
C PRO A 6 10.75 -33.42 11.07
N ASP A 7 11.09 -34.09 12.17
CA ASP A 7 11.62 -33.49 13.39
C ASP A 7 13.01 -34.10 13.69
N PRO A 8 14.10 -33.29 13.73
CA PRO A 8 14.17 -31.83 13.58
C PRO A 8 14.20 -31.36 12.10
N PRO A 9 13.92 -30.07 11.81
CA PRO A 9 14.01 -29.52 10.47
C PRO A 9 15.47 -29.48 9.97
N SER A 10 15.69 -29.81 8.69
CA SER A 10 17.03 -29.75 8.07
C SER A 10 17.60 -28.34 7.97
N PHE A 11 16.74 -27.31 7.99
CA PHE A 11 17.13 -25.90 8.03
C PHE A 11 16.03 -25.06 8.68
N SER A 12 16.41 -24.08 9.50
CA SER A 12 15.51 -23.11 10.10
C SER A 12 16.12 -21.72 10.09
N ARG A 13 15.31 -20.70 9.72
CA ARG A 13 15.65 -19.29 9.83
C ARG A 13 14.40 -18.49 10.17
N VAL A 14 14.53 -17.59 11.14
CA VAL A 14 13.45 -16.67 11.53
C VAL A 14 13.86 -15.26 11.14
N LEU A 15 13.01 -14.59 10.37
CA LEU A 15 13.13 -13.17 10.05
C LEU A 15 11.94 -12.46 10.69
N ARG A 16 12.20 -11.47 11.53
CA ARG A 16 11.16 -10.64 12.15
C ARG A 16 11.34 -9.21 11.64
N GLY A 17 10.38 -8.72 10.87
CA GLY A 17 10.34 -7.31 10.49
C GLY A 17 10.00 -6.45 11.70
N GLU A 18 10.52 -5.23 11.74
CA GLU A 18 10.16 -4.24 12.76
C GLU A 18 8.78 -3.63 12.52
N SER A 19 8.32 -3.64 11.26
CA SER A 19 7.04 -3.11 10.82
C SER A 19 6.08 -4.21 10.37
N SER A 20 4.79 -4.00 10.62
CA SER A 20 3.70 -4.86 10.14
C SER A 20 3.18 -4.44 8.77
N ILE A 21 2.32 -5.28 8.19
CA ILE A 21 1.57 -4.96 6.98
C ILE A 21 0.42 -4.00 7.36
N PRO A 22 0.27 -2.83 6.72
CA PRO A 22 -0.84 -1.92 6.93
C PRO A 22 -2.18 -2.64 6.81
N GLN A 23 -3.02 -2.44 7.81
CA GLN A 23 -4.40 -2.92 7.81
C GLN A 23 -5.29 -1.78 7.34
N LEU A 24 -5.97 -1.97 6.21
CA LEU A 24 -6.83 -0.97 5.60
C LEU A 24 -8.22 -1.04 6.26
N GLU A 25 -8.27 -0.63 7.53
CA GLU A 25 -9.46 -0.76 8.38
C GLU A 25 -10.56 0.25 8.02
N MET A 26 -11.68 0.23 8.76
CA MET A 26 -12.85 1.07 8.49
C MET A 26 -12.56 2.56 8.35
N GLY A 27 -11.53 3.08 9.02
CA GLY A 27 -11.10 4.48 8.95
C GLY A 27 -10.30 4.85 7.69
N TYR A 28 -9.94 3.86 6.87
CA TYR A 28 -9.06 4.06 5.72
C TYR A 28 -9.60 5.06 4.68
N PRO A 29 -10.90 5.09 4.31
CA PRO A 29 -11.41 6.11 3.41
C PRO A 29 -11.21 7.54 3.93
N ALA A 30 -11.32 7.77 5.24
CA ALA A 30 -11.06 9.09 5.83
C ALA A 30 -9.57 9.46 5.75
N LEU A 31 -8.68 8.48 5.92
CA LEU A 31 -7.23 8.67 5.74
C LEU A 31 -6.88 9.02 4.28
N LEU A 32 -7.56 8.44 3.30
CA LEU A 32 -7.38 8.78 1.88
C LEU A 32 -7.84 10.20 1.58
N ASN A 33 -9.02 10.60 2.08
CA ASN A 33 -9.51 11.98 1.94
C ASN A 33 -8.57 12.98 2.58
N TRP A 34 -7.98 12.66 3.74
CA TRP A 34 -6.97 13.48 4.40
C TRP A 34 -5.72 13.62 3.53
N LYS A 35 -5.19 12.52 2.99
CA LYS A 35 -4.05 12.53 2.07
C LYS A 35 -4.33 13.43 0.86
N ASP A 36 -5.49 13.27 0.23
CA ASP A 36 -5.85 14.05 -0.96
C ASP A 36 -5.96 15.54 -0.63
N SER A 37 -6.57 15.89 0.50
CA SER A 37 -6.65 17.28 0.98
C SER A 37 -5.27 17.88 1.23
N LEU A 38 -4.36 17.11 1.81
CA LEU A 38 -3.00 17.56 2.11
C LEU A 38 -2.19 17.83 0.84
N GLU A 39 -2.30 16.97 -0.17
CA GLU A 39 -1.63 17.18 -1.46
C GLU A 39 -2.19 18.38 -2.24
N GLN A 40 -3.50 18.66 -2.12
CA GLN A 40 -4.11 19.85 -2.72
C GLN A 40 -3.68 21.16 -2.03
N GLN A 41 -3.36 21.11 -0.74
CA GLN A 41 -2.91 22.28 0.01
C GLN A 41 -1.42 22.59 -0.18
N LEU A 42 -0.63 21.59 -0.54
CA LEU A 42 0.83 21.67 -0.60
C LEU A 42 1.31 21.34 -2.01
N ASP A 43 1.42 22.37 -2.85
CA ASP A 43 1.91 22.25 -4.22
C ASP A 43 3.22 21.46 -4.29
N GLY A 44 3.22 20.40 -5.09
CA GLY A 44 4.37 19.52 -5.29
C GLY A 44 4.54 18.41 -4.26
N LEU A 45 3.69 18.33 -3.23
CA LEU A 45 3.63 17.18 -2.34
C LEU A 45 2.86 16.03 -3.00
N HIS A 46 3.45 14.84 -3.00
CA HIS A 46 2.80 13.61 -3.42
C HIS A 46 3.09 12.48 -2.44
N LEU A 47 2.04 11.88 -1.89
CA LEU A 47 2.11 10.74 -0.98
C LEU A 47 1.86 9.44 -1.75
N CYS A 48 2.90 8.61 -1.83
CA CYS A 48 2.83 7.26 -2.39
C CYS A 48 3.57 6.25 -1.50
N GLY A 49 3.33 4.97 -1.76
CA GLY A 49 4.03 3.88 -1.10
C GLY A 49 3.08 2.89 -0.44
N PHE A 50 3.66 2.09 0.45
CA PHE A 50 3.00 0.98 1.10
C PHE A 50 1.86 1.46 2.01
N GLY A 51 0.65 0.91 1.83
CA GLY A 51 -0.51 1.25 2.66
C GLY A 51 -1.39 2.39 2.14
N TRP A 52 -1.10 2.96 0.96
CA TRP A 52 -1.90 4.06 0.40
C TRP A 52 -2.96 3.67 -0.62
N GLU A 53 -2.66 2.90 -1.65
CA GLU A 53 -3.63 2.52 -2.70
C GLU A 53 -3.51 1.00 -2.98
N GLY A 54 -3.04 0.27 -1.98
CA GLY A 54 -2.71 -1.14 -2.04
C GLY A 54 -1.49 -1.50 -1.20
N ILE A 55 -1.40 -2.77 -0.81
CA ILE A 55 -0.26 -3.36 -0.08
C ILE A 55 0.57 -4.31 -0.95
N GLY A 56 0.07 -4.68 -2.14
CA GLY A 56 0.81 -5.53 -3.06
C GLY A 56 1.90 -4.75 -3.80
N MET A 57 3.03 -5.40 -4.08
CA MET A 57 4.14 -4.79 -4.84
C MET A 57 3.68 -4.21 -6.18
N ASN A 58 2.77 -4.89 -6.88
CA ASN A 58 2.24 -4.42 -8.17
C ASN A 58 1.47 -3.10 -8.04
N ASP A 59 0.65 -2.96 -7.00
CA ASP A 59 -0.11 -1.74 -6.73
C ASP A 59 0.87 -0.61 -6.36
N MET A 60 1.84 -0.89 -5.49
CA MET A 60 2.89 0.06 -5.11
C MET A 60 3.68 0.58 -6.31
N MET A 61 4.13 -0.31 -7.21
CA MET A 61 4.88 0.07 -8.41
C MET A 61 4.06 0.93 -9.35
N LYS A 62 2.77 0.61 -9.54
CA LYS A 62 1.85 1.40 -10.37
C LYS A 62 1.67 2.80 -9.80
N THR A 63 1.37 2.92 -8.51
CA THR A 63 1.18 4.22 -7.85
C THR A 63 2.47 5.05 -7.88
N ALA A 64 3.62 4.44 -7.60
CA ALA A 64 4.92 5.13 -7.67
C ALA A 64 5.20 5.69 -9.07
N LYS A 65 4.95 4.90 -10.12
CA LYS A 65 5.10 5.35 -11.50
C LYS A 65 4.14 6.50 -11.82
N ALA A 66 2.87 6.39 -11.42
CA ALA A 66 1.88 7.43 -11.67
C ALA A 66 2.27 8.76 -10.98
N VAL A 67 2.80 8.71 -9.76
CA VAL A 67 3.31 9.89 -9.06
C VAL A 67 4.52 10.48 -9.76
N ALA A 68 5.49 9.66 -10.18
CA ALA A 68 6.64 10.14 -10.94
C ALA A 68 6.21 10.83 -12.25
N ASP A 69 5.25 10.25 -12.98
CA ASP A 69 4.72 10.83 -14.21
C ASP A 69 4.02 12.18 -13.95
N ARG A 70 3.28 12.33 -12.84
CA ARG A 70 2.64 13.60 -12.44
C ARG A 70 3.68 14.68 -12.14
N ILE A 71 4.73 14.32 -11.39
CA ILE A 71 5.85 15.23 -11.07
C ILE A 71 6.52 15.72 -12.37
N LEU A 72 6.83 14.80 -13.28
CA LEU A 72 7.51 15.14 -14.54
C LEU A 72 6.67 16.02 -15.45
N ARG A 73 5.35 15.79 -15.51
CA ARG A 73 4.46 16.50 -16.43
C ARG A 73 3.88 17.78 -15.83
N ARG A 74 3.98 17.99 -14.50
CA ARG A 74 3.28 19.05 -13.76
C ARG A 74 1.78 19.06 -14.02
N VAL A 75 1.18 17.88 -14.17
CA VAL A 75 -0.26 17.72 -14.44
C VAL A 75 -0.92 17.16 -13.19
N GLU A 76 -1.95 17.84 -12.70
CA GLU A 76 -2.91 17.29 -11.75
C GLU A 76 -3.74 16.22 -12.48
N GLY A 77 -3.39 14.95 -12.28
CA GLY A 77 -4.12 13.83 -12.87
C GLY A 77 -5.28 13.39 -11.98
N GLU A 78 -6.44 13.10 -12.58
CA GLU A 78 -7.55 12.44 -11.88
C GLU A 78 -7.10 11.12 -11.24
N ARG A 79 -7.47 10.90 -9.97
CA ARG A 79 -7.14 9.67 -9.23
C ARG A 79 -8.25 8.63 -9.37
N GLN A 80 -7.86 7.36 -9.46
CA GLN A 80 -8.79 6.23 -9.36
C GLN A 80 -9.41 6.22 -7.97
N LYS A 81 -10.74 6.09 -7.92
CA LYS A 81 -11.46 5.94 -6.65
C LYS A 81 -11.03 4.62 -5.98
N PRO A 82 -10.77 4.62 -4.66
CA PRO A 82 -10.41 3.41 -3.95
C PRO A 82 -11.59 2.43 -3.99
N GLU A 83 -11.40 1.28 -4.64
CA GLU A 83 -12.33 0.15 -4.53
C GLU A 83 -12.15 -0.54 -3.19
N VAL A 84 -13.22 -0.65 -2.41
CA VAL A 84 -13.24 -1.47 -1.19
C VAL A 84 -13.15 -2.92 -1.61
N ARG A 85 -11.97 -3.54 -1.47
CA ARG A 85 -11.81 -4.98 -1.71
C ARG A 85 -12.40 -5.74 -0.52
N PRO A 86 -13.23 -6.77 -0.75
CA PRO A 86 -13.76 -7.58 0.33
C PRO A 86 -12.62 -8.29 1.08
N VAL A 87 -12.72 -8.32 2.40
CA VAL A 87 -11.82 -9.11 3.26
C VAL A 87 -12.17 -10.58 3.02
N TYR A 88 -11.20 -11.36 2.53
CA TYR A 88 -11.32 -12.81 2.43
C TYR A 88 -10.91 -13.39 3.80
N PHE A 89 -11.88 -13.99 4.50
CA PHE A 89 -11.64 -14.83 5.68
C PHE A 89 -11.27 -16.25 5.26
#